data_AF-F4S3M7-F1
#
_entry.id   AF-F4S3M7-F1
#
_cell.length_a   1.000
_cell.length_b   1.000
_cell.length_c   1.000
_cell.angle_alpha   90.00
_cell.angle_beta   90.00
_cell.angle_gamma   90.00
#
_symmetry.space_group_name_H-M   'P 1'
#
loop_
_entity.id
_entity.type
_entity.pdbx_description
1 polymer ?
#
loop_
_entity_poly.entity_id
_entity_poly.type
_entity_poly.pdbx_seq_one_letter_code
_entity_poly.pdbx_strand_id
1 'polypeptide(L)'
;MRFSEIYRQLSQFPSVLDTLDSEDVFQFVTVASHFIKINQASIKVNQDNAPYEYLNSVLPEPLVPGTWEVLWTVLYSSLESSYIEPVALIRDKGLSQDQEPGALDIAERIFWPPYKDKCPSHKCQGRLERRVALCAYLYDLDGVKSVRHHTTYCRHCKTSYWASYSSKKNGQRTYYLDTTRNDPDCIQVNMHYFMTIRLLEFFNYAQSLAHVSVYNLVTIYNSSHKLLEDAPNHFKTENFRPTLSDHCCTTALDVHRLLRQFNLRNIPMSVSNSGGSRHRFQKSKLTVLTWTELEGSPYIDHMCSECTEILEDPNVEGGGLALRAIAMDGITIGHPRCSATKEQLVSLNPEIINPPPCTVMLETPKDRYCPAHDLLLGKLCHAQPCTLDAIGNSKACNLPEHQEAIQIRHEKRTRSHAALAFNQRTGAKLPEDPTAALNADTDAFNIDALVEGDESDRTHEAGRDGEEAAQPVYKKPICSNAKTHNDLLFVATFCHISQGDP
;
A
#
# COMPACT_ATOMS: atom_id res chain seq x y z
N MET A 1 30.38 -23.09 -25.81
CA MET A 1 31.62 -23.65 -26.38
C MET A 1 32.10 -24.84 -25.54
N ARG A 2 32.77 -25.86 -26.09
CA ARG A 2 33.31 -26.98 -25.27
C ARG A 2 34.53 -26.47 -24.48
N PHE A 3 34.66 -26.87 -23.21
CA PHE A 3 35.76 -26.46 -22.32
C PHE A 3 37.15 -26.72 -22.93
N SER A 4 37.29 -27.81 -23.70
CA SER A 4 38.51 -28.17 -24.43
C SER A 4 38.94 -27.12 -25.47
N GLU A 5 37.98 -26.39 -26.07
CA GLU A 5 38.26 -25.36 -27.08
C GLU A 5 38.67 -24.03 -26.43
N ILE A 6 38.05 -23.68 -25.31
CA ILE A 6 38.46 -22.52 -24.48
C ILE A 6 39.90 -22.71 -24.00
N TYR A 7 40.21 -23.90 -23.46
CA TYR A 7 41.57 -24.22 -23.00
C TYR A 7 42.60 -24.15 -24.13
N ARG A 8 42.26 -24.65 -25.33
CA ARG A 8 43.12 -24.58 -26.51
C ARG A 8 43.42 -23.13 -26.92
N GLN A 9 42.44 -22.25 -26.86
CA GLN A 9 42.63 -20.84 -27.20
C GLN A 9 43.40 -20.09 -26.11
N LEU A 10 43.13 -20.35 -24.83
CA LEU A 10 43.91 -19.80 -23.71
C LEU A 10 45.35 -20.30 -23.68
N SER A 11 45.64 -21.49 -24.22
CA SER A 11 47.03 -22.00 -24.30
C SER A 11 47.95 -21.16 -25.20
N GLN A 12 47.40 -20.24 -26.00
CA GLN A 12 48.16 -19.24 -26.75
C GLN A 12 48.67 -18.09 -25.86
N PHE A 13 48.17 -18.00 -24.62
CA PHE A 13 48.51 -16.97 -23.62
C PHE A 13 48.94 -17.64 -22.30
N PRO A 14 50.10 -18.30 -22.27
CA PRO A 14 50.54 -19.10 -21.12
C PRO A 14 50.64 -18.31 -19.82
N SER A 15 51.07 -17.03 -19.89
CA SER A 15 51.14 -16.15 -18.72
C SER A 15 49.78 -15.90 -18.07
N VAL A 16 48.71 -15.83 -18.87
CA VAL A 16 47.34 -15.66 -18.37
C VAL A 16 46.81 -16.99 -17.87
N LEU A 17 46.98 -18.06 -18.65
CA LEU A 17 46.49 -19.41 -18.31
C LEU A 17 47.07 -19.95 -16.98
N ASP A 18 48.34 -19.65 -16.68
CA ASP A 18 49.01 -20.12 -15.47
C ASP A 18 48.56 -19.38 -14.20
N THR A 19 47.96 -18.19 -14.35
CA THR A 19 47.48 -17.35 -13.23
C THR A 19 45.97 -17.33 -13.08
N LEU A 20 45.23 -17.81 -14.08
CA LEU A 20 43.78 -17.78 -14.12
C LEU A 20 43.17 -18.85 -13.21
N ASP A 21 42.26 -18.46 -12.32
CA ASP A 21 41.46 -19.43 -11.58
C ASP A 21 40.01 -19.54 -12.13
N SER A 22 39.24 -20.48 -11.58
CA SER A 22 37.84 -20.66 -11.97
C SER A 22 36.93 -19.52 -11.54
N GLU A 23 37.30 -18.80 -10.47
CA GLU A 23 36.53 -17.68 -9.93
C GLU A 23 36.65 -16.46 -10.85
N ASP A 24 37.86 -16.13 -11.30
CA ASP A 24 38.15 -15.07 -12.27
C ASP A 24 37.35 -15.25 -13.56
N VAL A 25 37.35 -16.46 -14.11
CA VAL A 25 36.57 -16.79 -15.32
C VAL A 25 35.07 -16.65 -15.06
N PHE A 26 34.58 -17.13 -13.92
CA PHE A 26 33.16 -17.06 -13.59
C PHE A 26 32.69 -15.62 -13.40
N GLN A 27 33.46 -14.81 -12.66
CA GLN A 27 33.20 -13.39 -12.45
C GLN A 27 33.21 -12.63 -13.78
N PHE A 28 34.26 -12.83 -14.59
CA PHE A 28 34.36 -12.22 -15.92
C PHE A 28 33.16 -12.56 -16.81
N VAL A 29 32.83 -13.86 -16.94
CA VAL A 29 31.71 -14.31 -17.80
C VAL A 29 30.39 -13.74 -17.29
N THR A 30 30.16 -13.73 -15.98
CA THR A 30 28.93 -13.19 -15.38
C THR A 30 28.77 -11.70 -15.69
N VAL A 31 29.80 -10.90 -15.44
CA VAL A 31 29.76 -9.45 -15.64
C VAL A 31 29.69 -9.10 -17.14
N ALA A 32 30.52 -9.74 -17.97
CA ALA A 32 30.59 -9.46 -19.39
C ALA A 32 29.31 -9.89 -20.14
N SER A 33 28.75 -11.06 -19.81
CA SER A 33 27.48 -11.52 -20.42
C SER A 33 26.30 -10.65 -19.99
N HIS A 34 26.24 -10.22 -18.73
CA HIS A 34 25.23 -9.27 -18.25
C HIS A 34 25.35 -7.93 -18.99
N PHE A 35 26.56 -7.36 -19.10
CA PHE A 35 26.80 -6.11 -19.82
C PHE A 35 26.34 -6.16 -21.27
N ILE A 36 26.69 -7.24 -21.99
CA ILE A 36 26.24 -7.45 -23.37
C ILE A 36 24.73 -7.46 -23.42
N LYS A 37 24.07 -8.23 -22.54
CA LYS A 37 22.62 -8.36 -22.54
C LYS A 37 21.89 -7.03 -22.37
N ILE A 38 22.35 -6.18 -21.44
CA ILE A 38 21.68 -4.90 -21.14
C ILE A 38 22.02 -3.80 -22.15
N ASN A 39 23.24 -3.80 -22.72
CA ASN A 39 23.73 -2.68 -23.54
C ASN A 39 23.72 -2.94 -25.05
N GLN A 40 23.56 -4.18 -25.51
CA GLN A 40 23.66 -4.51 -26.95
C GLN A 40 22.71 -3.71 -27.85
N ALA A 41 21.56 -3.26 -27.33
CA ALA A 41 20.60 -2.45 -28.07
C ALA A 41 21.00 -0.96 -28.14
N SER A 42 21.84 -0.49 -27.22
CA SER A 42 22.22 0.92 -27.07
C SER A 42 23.65 1.20 -27.52
N ILE A 43 24.56 0.22 -27.38
CA ILE A 43 25.98 0.33 -27.71
C ILE A 43 26.36 -0.89 -28.55
N LYS A 44 27.14 -0.65 -29.62
CA LYS A 44 27.66 -1.72 -30.47
C LYS A 44 28.79 -2.46 -29.75
N VAL A 45 28.43 -3.49 -29.00
CA VAL A 45 29.40 -4.37 -28.34
C VAL A 45 29.80 -5.48 -29.31
N ASN A 46 31.09 -5.65 -29.57
CA ASN A 46 31.61 -6.76 -30.38
C ASN A 46 33.00 -7.22 -29.92
N GLN A 47 33.59 -8.19 -30.61
CA GLN A 47 34.91 -8.73 -30.26
C GLN A 47 36.00 -7.64 -30.22
N ASP A 48 35.90 -6.62 -31.08
CA ASP A 48 36.88 -5.53 -31.19
C ASP A 48 36.54 -4.29 -30.33
N ASN A 49 35.31 -4.20 -29.83
CA ASN A 49 34.78 -3.08 -29.06
C ASN A 49 34.28 -3.55 -27.70
N ALA A 50 35.23 -3.94 -26.85
CA ALA A 50 34.96 -4.39 -25.49
C ALA A 50 34.84 -3.20 -24.52
N PRO A 51 33.99 -3.32 -23.49
CA PRO A 51 33.81 -2.28 -22.48
C PRO A 51 34.89 -2.37 -21.38
N TYR A 52 36.17 -2.24 -21.74
CA TYR A 52 37.29 -2.46 -20.80
C TYR A 52 37.27 -1.53 -19.59
N GLU A 53 36.85 -0.27 -19.74
CA GLU A 53 36.70 0.66 -18.61
C GLU A 53 35.68 0.15 -17.57
N TYR A 54 34.59 -0.46 -18.05
CA TYR A 54 33.58 -1.08 -17.18
C TYR A 54 34.11 -2.36 -16.54
N LEU A 55 34.76 -3.23 -17.32
CA LEU A 55 35.30 -4.49 -16.81
C LEU A 55 36.39 -4.25 -15.75
N ASN A 56 37.31 -3.32 -16.00
CA ASN A 56 38.38 -2.94 -15.07
C ASN A 56 37.88 -2.26 -13.79
N SER A 57 36.69 -1.65 -13.80
CA SER A 57 36.12 -1.01 -12.62
C SER A 57 35.27 -1.95 -11.76
N VAL A 58 34.71 -3.00 -12.34
CA VAL A 58 33.83 -3.96 -11.65
C VAL A 58 34.56 -5.22 -11.23
N LEU A 59 35.54 -5.69 -12.01
CA LEU A 59 36.32 -6.88 -11.70
C LEU A 59 37.55 -6.53 -10.86
N PRO A 60 38.07 -7.47 -10.04
CA PRO A 60 39.34 -7.31 -9.35
C PRO A 60 40.50 -7.02 -10.32
N GLU A 61 41.55 -6.37 -9.84
CA GLU A 61 42.76 -6.18 -10.64
C GLU A 61 43.42 -7.54 -10.90
N PRO A 62 43.61 -7.94 -12.17
CA PRO A 62 44.17 -9.25 -12.48
C PRO A 62 45.67 -9.30 -12.16
N LEU A 63 46.19 -10.46 -11.74
CA LEU A 63 47.63 -10.66 -11.49
C LEU A 63 48.50 -10.33 -12.71
N VAL A 64 47.96 -10.59 -13.92
CA VAL A 64 48.61 -10.30 -15.19
C VAL A 64 47.82 -9.20 -15.90
N PRO A 65 48.42 -8.02 -16.16
CA PRO A 65 47.80 -6.99 -16.98
C PRO A 65 47.42 -7.54 -18.37
N GLY A 66 46.24 -7.20 -18.88
CA GLY A 66 45.76 -7.72 -20.15
C GLY A 66 44.87 -8.98 -20.05
N THR A 67 44.63 -9.49 -18.84
CA THR A 67 43.85 -10.73 -18.64
C THR A 67 42.42 -10.59 -19.15
N TRP A 68 41.75 -9.46 -18.90
CA TRP A 68 40.36 -9.25 -19.33
C TRP A 68 40.21 -9.10 -20.84
N GLU A 69 41.21 -8.56 -21.52
CA GLU A 69 41.33 -8.45 -22.98
C GLU A 69 41.45 -9.83 -23.63
N VAL A 70 42.28 -10.70 -23.03
CA VAL A 70 42.45 -12.09 -23.47
C VAL A 70 41.14 -12.87 -23.25
N LEU A 71 40.53 -12.76 -22.07
CA LEU A 71 39.25 -13.42 -21.79
C LEU A 71 38.14 -12.93 -22.71
N TRP A 72 38.06 -11.62 -22.99
CA TRP A 72 37.09 -11.08 -23.94
C TRP A 72 37.26 -11.72 -25.30
N THR A 73 38.48 -11.71 -25.84
CA THR A 73 38.77 -12.26 -27.17
C THR A 73 38.41 -13.74 -27.28
N VAL A 74 38.74 -14.55 -26.27
CA VAL A 74 38.51 -16.00 -26.27
C VAL A 74 37.04 -16.34 -26.01
N LEU A 75 36.41 -15.68 -25.04
CA LEU A 75 35.08 -16.05 -24.56
C LEU A 75 33.94 -15.30 -25.24
N TYR A 76 34.20 -14.23 -26.00
CA TYR A 76 33.17 -13.37 -26.62
C TYR A 76 32.05 -14.17 -27.30
N SER A 77 32.41 -15.14 -28.14
CA SER A 77 31.44 -15.98 -28.87
C SER A 77 30.52 -16.83 -27.99
N SER A 78 30.87 -17.01 -26.71
CA SER A 78 30.06 -17.75 -25.74
C SER A 78 29.32 -16.85 -24.75
N LEU A 79 29.68 -15.56 -24.63
CA LEU A 79 29.12 -14.66 -23.63
C LEU A 79 27.61 -14.47 -23.78
N GLU A 80 27.11 -14.33 -25.01
CA GLU A 80 25.67 -14.17 -25.28
C GLU A 80 24.87 -15.39 -24.77
N SER A 81 25.38 -16.61 -24.99
CA SER A 81 24.77 -17.85 -24.52
C SER A 81 25.03 -18.16 -23.04
N SER A 82 25.94 -17.42 -22.39
CA SER A 82 26.30 -17.60 -20.98
C SER A 82 25.50 -16.70 -20.05
N TYR A 83 24.77 -15.72 -20.59
CA TYR A 83 23.87 -14.92 -19.79
C TYR A 83 22.74 -15.80 -19.23
N ILE A 84 22.68 -15.88 -17.91
CA ILE A 84 21.61 -16.55 -17.18
C ILE A 84 20.95 -15.48 -16.32
N GLU A 85 19.63 -15.38 -16.42
CA GLU A 85 18.81 -14.61 -15.49
C GLU A 85 18.13 -15.61 -14.54
N PRO A 86 18.71 -15.87 -13.34
CA PRO A 86 18.25 -16.98 -12.50
C PRO A 86 16.79 -16.84 -12.08
N VAL A 87 16.35 -15.59 -11.83
CA VAL A 87 14.96 -15.31 -11.43
C VAL A 87 13.99 -15.64 -12.56
N ALA A 88 14.26 -15.17 -13.78
CA ALA A 88 13.43 -15.50 -14.95
C ALA A 88 13.44 -17.01 -15.24
N LEU A 89 14.59 -17.68 -15.08
CA LEU A 89 14.68 -19.12 -15.27
C LEU A 89 13.89 -19.91 -14.23
N ILE A 90 13.91 -19.50 -12.95
CA ILE A 90 13.10 -20.14 -11.91
C ILE A 90 11.61 -19.87 -12.15
N ARG A 91 11.24 -18.68 -12.61
CA ARG A 91 9.85 -18.38 -12.99
C ARG A 91 9.39 -19.22 -14.18
N ASP A 92 10.22 -19.41 -15.20
CA ASP A 92 9.87 -20.22 -16.37
C ASP A 92 9.87 -21.73 -16.09
N LYS A 93 10.87 -22.23 -15.34
CA LYS A 93 11.13 -23.67 -15.17
C LYS A 93 10.80 -24.24 -13.79
N GLY A 94 10.78 -23.42 -12.75
CA GLY A 94 10.77 -23.85 -11.35
C GLY A 94 9.46 -24.47 -10.89
N LEU A 95 8.33 -24.12 -11.50
CA LEU A 95 7.01 -24.63 -11.11
C LEU A 95 6.21 -25.04 -12.35
N SER A 96 6.48 -26.25 -12.84
CA SER A 96 5.75 -26.90 -13.93
C SER A 96 4.72 -27.87 -13.36
N GLN A 97 3.43 -27.51 -13.37
CA GLN A 97 2.36 -28.45 -13.02
C GLN A 97 2.09 -29.51 -14.11
N ASP A 98 2.58 -29.30 -15.34
CA ASP A 98 2.04 -30.03 -16.49
C ASP A 98 2.80 -31.30 -16.92
N GLN A 99 3.90 -31.76 -16.30
CA GLN A 99 4.56 -33.00 -16.77
C GLN A 99 5.28 -33.87 -15.72
N GLU A 100 5.07 -35.18 -15.89
CA GLU A 100 5.88 -36.36 -15.54
C GLU A 100 6.27 -36.61 -14.06
N PRO A 101 6.20 -37.88 -13.58
CA PRO A 101 6.74 -38.25 -12.27
C PRO A 101 8.24 -37.91 -12.20
N GLY A 102 8.59 -36.88 -11.40
CA GLY A 102 9.99 -36.46 -11.21
C GLY A 102 10.31 -35.00 -11.55
N ALA A 103 9.34 -34.20 -12.01
CA ALA A 103 9.55 -32.77 -12.19
C ALA A 103 9.86 -32.04 -10.87
N LEU A 104 10.79 -31.10 -10.94
CA LEU A 104 11.23 -30.29 -9.79
C LEU A 104 10.17 -29.22 -9.49
N ASP A 105 9.65 -29.24 -8.27
CA ASP A 105 8.69 -28.26 -7.74
C ASP A 105 9.46 -27.25 -6.85
N ILE A 106 10.13 -26.28 -7.49
CA ILE A 106 11.01 -25.28 -6.86
C ILE A 106 10.29 -23.93 -6.83
N ALA A 107 9.87 -23.51 -5.64
CA ALA A 107 9.34 -22.17 -5.41
C ALA A 107 10.46 -21.12 -5.38
N GLU A 108 10.21 -19.91 -5.89
CA GLU A 108 11.16 -18.79 -5.81
C GLU A 108 11.47 -18.39 -4.37
N ARG A 109 10.52 -18.56 -3.44
CA ARG A 109 10.73 -18.28 -2.01
C ARG A 109 10.08 -19.31 -1.11
N ILE A 110 10.76 -19.61 0.01
CA ILE A 110 10.28 -20.55 1.02
C ILE A 110 10.15 -19.85 2.38
N PHE A 111 8.93 -19.83 2.95
CA PHE A 111 8.70 -19.27 4.29
C PHE A 111 8.55 -20.35 5.35
N TRP A 112 9.17 -20.10 6.52
CA TRP A 112 9.00 -20.92 7.71
C TRP A 112 8.54 -20.10 8.91
N PRO A 113 7.69 -20.65 9.80
CA PRO A 113 7.43 -20.04 11.09
C PRO A 113 8.74 -19.93 11.91
N PRO A 114 8.82 -18.96 12.83
CA PRO A 114 9.97 -18.83 13.72
C PRO A 114 10.15 -20.04 14.65
N TYR A 115 9.05 -20.70 15.00
CA TYR A 115 9.06 -21.88 15.87
C TYR A 115 8.90 -23.17 15.07
N LYS A 116 9.98 -23.96 14.98
CA LYS A 116 10.05 -25.18 14.16
C LYS A 116 9.95 -26.48 14.95
N ASP A 117 10.63 -26.58 16.08
CA ASP A 117 10.82 -27.87 16.77
C ASP A 117 10.18 -27.92 18.15
N LYS A 118 10.21 -26.82 18.93
CA LYS A 118 9.64 -26.74 20.28
C LYS A 118 8.62 -25.61 20.40
N CYS A 119 7.53 -25.87 21.13
CA CYS A 119 6.51 -24.87 21.41
C CYS A 119 7.09 -23.76 22.32
N PRO A 120 6.95 -22.47 21.94
CA PRO A 120 7.48 -21.35 22.72
C PRO A 120 6.66 -21.00 23.96
N SER A 121 5.46 -21.56 24.11
CA SER A 121 4.63 -21.25 25.27
C SER A 121 5.26 -21.82 26.55
N HIS A 122 5.54 -20.98 27.54
CA HIS A 122 6.09 -21.44 28.84
C HIS A 122 5.25 -22.53 29.52
N LYS A 123 3.93 -22.56 29.25
CA LYS A 123 3.00 -23.57 29.78
C LYS A 123 2.95 -24.85 28.94
N CYS A 124 3.72 -24.94 27.85
CA CYS A 124 3.71 -26.07 26.94
C CYS A 124 5.07 -26.25 26.28
N GLN A 125 5.79 -27.30 26.68
CA GLN A 125 7.08 -27.70 26.09
C GLN A 125 6.92 -28.78 25.00
N GLY A 126 5.73 -28.82 24.38
CA GLY A 126 5.41 -29.80 23.36
C GLY A 126 6.30 -29.69 22.12
N ARG A 127 6.59 -30.84 21.49
CA ARG A 127 7.23 -30.87 20.17
C ARG A 127 6.25 -30.35 19.11
N LEU A 128 6.77 -29.56 18.18
CA LEU A 128 6.00 -29.04 17.06
C LEU A 128 6.01 -30.02 15.90
N GLU A 129 4.83 -30.22 15.31
CA GLU A 129 4.64 -31.05 14.12
C GLU A 129 4.66 -30.18 12.88
N ARG A 130 5.48 -30.57 11.91
CA ARG A 130 5.55 -29.92 10.61
C ARG A 130 4.37 -30.38 9.78
N ARG A 131 3.62 -29.42 9.21
CA ARG A 131 2.53 -29.72 8.28
C ARG A 131 3.03 -29.71 6.84
N VAL A 132 2.21 -30.27 5.96
CA VAL A 132 2.40 -30.20 4.51
C VAL A 132 2.57 -28.74 4.10
N ALA A 133 3.52 -28.51 3.19
CA ALA A 133 3.78 -27.19 2.66
C ALA A 133 2.59 -26.71 1.83
N LEU A 134 2.33 -25.40 1.88
CA LEU A 134 1.28 -24.75 1.13
C LEU A 134 1.89 -23.86 0.06
N CYS A 135 1.21 -23.75 -1.07
CA CYS A 135 1.57 -22.88 -2.17
C CYS A 135 0.95 -21.50 -2.00
N ALA A 136 1.65 -20.45 -2.42
CA ALA A 136 1.26 -19.07 -2.26
C ALA A 136 1.92 -18.17 -3.31
N TYR A 137 1.53 -16.89 -3.33
CA TYR A 137 2.16 -15.83 -4.10
C TYR A 137 2.72 -14.73 -3.18
N LEU A 138 3.86 -14.17 -3.55
CA LEU A 138 4.46 -12.97 -2.94
C LEU A 138 4.38 -11.81 -3.94
N TYR A 139 3.70 -10.74 -3.54
CA TYR A 139 3.69 -9.48 -4.27
C TYR A 139 4.90 -8.62 -3.89
N ASP A 140 5.64 -8.15 -4.90
CA ASP A 140 6.82 -7.30 -4.74
C ASP A 140 6.89 -6.25 -5.87
N LEU A 141 7.75 -5.24 -5.73
CA LEU A 141 7.98 -4.24 -6.79
C LEU A 141 8.52 -4.85 -8.09
N ASP A 142 9.19 -6.00 -8.01
CA ASP A 142 9.73 -6.73 -9.18
C ASP A 142 8.72 -7.74 -9.76
N GLY A 143 7.45 -7.64 -9.36
CA GLY A 143 6.36 -8.51 -9.76
C GLY A 143 6.04 -9.64 -8.78
N VAL A 144 5.17 -10.53 -9.26
CA VAL A 144 4.62 -11.63 -8.46
C VAL A 144 5.60 -12.80 -8.47
N LYS A 145 5.95 -13.28 -7.28
CA LYS A 145 6.86 -14.41 -7.08
C LYS A 145 6.10 -15.59 -6.50
N SER A 146 6.46 -16.78 -6.92
CA SER A 146 5.89 -18.03 -6.41
C SER A 146 6.48 -18.43 -5.06
N VAL A 147 5.64 -18.95 -4.18
CA VAL A 147 6.00 -19.19 -2.78
C VAL A 147 5.58 -20.57 -2.32
N ARG A 148 6.46 -21.23 -1.57
CA ARG A 148 6.09 -22.34 -0.69
C ARG A 148 6.20 -21.89 0.76
N HIS A 149 5.21 -22.16 1.58
CA HIS A 149 5.30 -21.86 3.01
C HIS A 149 4.88 -23.03 3.87
N HIS A 150 5.61 -23.21 4.97
CA HIS A 150 5.36 -24.27 5.92
C HIS A 150 4.61 -23.72 7.15
N THR A 151 3.90 -24.61 7.83
CA THR A 151 3.28 -24.30 9.11
C THR A 151 3.62 -25.39 10.11
N THR A 152 3.71 -25.02 11.39
CA THR A 152 3.95 -25.98 12.47
C THR A 152 2.78 -25.97 13.44
N TYR A 153 2.55 -27.10 14.11
CA TYR A 153 1.41 -27.27 14.99
C TYR A 153 1.80 -27.96 16.29
N CYS A 154 1.36 -27.41 17.41
CA CYS A 154 1.51 -28.05 18.71
C CYS A 154 0.24 -28.84 19.06
N ARG A 155 0.36 -30.16 19.22
CA ARG A 155 -0.77 -31.01 19.64
C ARG A 155 -1.29 -30.71 21.04
N HIS A 156 -0.41 -30.29 21.96
CA HIS A 156 -0.77 -30.04 23.34
C HIS A 156 -1.53 -28.72 23.53
N CYS A 157 -0.97 -27.60 23.09
CA CYS A 157 -1.60 -26.28 23.24
C CYS A 157 -2.53 -25.91 22.06
N LYS A 158 -2.67 -26.80 21.07
CA LYS A 158 -3.52 -26.66 19.87
C LYS A 158 -3.29 -25.36 19.10
N THR A 159 -2.05 -24.87 19.12
CA THR A 159 -1.63 -23.63 18.44
C THR A 159 -0.94 -23.99 17.13
N SER A 160 -1.36 -23.31 16.05
CA SER A 160 -0.70 -23.36 14.75
C SER A 160 0.21 -22.15 14.61
N TYR A 161 1.46 -22.36 14.21
CA TYR A 161 2.43 -21.30 13.97
C TYR A 161 2.62 -21.15 12.46
N TRP A 162 2.38 -19.92 11.99
CA TRP A 162 2.52 -19.48 10.62
C TRP A 162 3.75 -18.59 10.48
N ALA A 163 4.03 -18.06 9.28
CA ALA A 163 5.20 -17.22 9.05
C ALA A 163 5.12 -15.89 9.82
N SER A 164 3.97 -15.20 9.79
CA SER A 164 3.81 -13.89 10.45
C SER A 164 3.01 -13.91 11.76
N TYR A 165 2.35 -15.02 12.10
CA TYR A 165 1.49 -15.08 13.28
C TYR A 165 1.35 -16.50 13.85
N SER A 166 0.87 -16.60 15.08
CA SER A 166 0.37 -17.84 15.67
C SER A 166 -1.15 -17.76 15.84
N SER A 167 -1.84 -18.89 15.75
CA SER A 167 -3.30 -18.94 15.91
C SER A 167 -3.77 -20.18 16.65
N LYS A 168 -4.79 -20.00 17.49
CA LYS A 168 -5.51 -21.09 18.15
C LYS A 168 -6.85 -21.33 17.48
N LYS A 169 -7.29 -22.59 17.42
CA LYS A 169 -8.63 -22.94 16.90
C LYS A 169 -9.69 -22.24 17.75
N ASN A 170 -10.59 -21.49 17.11
CA ASN A 170 -11.64 -20.67 17.75
C ASN A 170 -11.12 -19.61 18.74
N GLY A 171 -9.85 -19.22 18.64
CA GLY A 171 -9.23 -18.25 19.52
C GLY A 171 -8.78 -16.99 18.77
N GLN A 172 -7.76 -16.35 19.32
CA GLN A 172 -7.10 -15.20 18.70
C GLN A 172 -5.94 -15.65 17.81
N ARG A 173 -5.64 -14.78 16.84
CA ARG A 173 -4.43 -14.77 16.05
C ARG A 173 -3.52 -13.68 16.62
N THR A 174 -2.30 -14.04 16.99
CA THR A 174 -1.30 -13.10 17.50
C THR A 174 -0.15 -13.02 16.53
N TYR A 175 0.06 -11.83 15.97
CA TYR A 175 1.16 -11.53 15.07
C TYR A 175 2.46 -11.41 15.86
N TYR A 176 3.55 -11.90 15.29
CA TYR A 176 4.86 -11.80 15.91
C TYR A 176 5.44 -10.40 15.71
N LEU A 177 6.30 -10.01 16.65
CA LEU A 177 7.14 -8.83 16.51
C LEU A 177 8.21 -9.05 15.46
N ASP A 178 8.72 -7.97 14.85
CA ASP A 178 9.74 -8.07 13.80
C ASP A 178 11.01 -8.78 14.30
N THR A 179 11.38 -8.58 15.56
CA THR A 179 12.50 -9.27 16.24
C THR A 179 12.34 -10.78 16.34
N THR A 180 11.11 -11.29 16.24
CA THR A 180 10.80 -12.72 16.36
C THR A 180 10.64 -13.39 15.00
N ARG A 181 10.39 -12.64 13.94
CA ARG A 181 10.08 -13.19 12.62
C ARG A 181 11.35 -13.58 11.89
N ASN A 182 11.30 -14.69 11.15
CA ASN A 182 12.42 -15.07 10.27
C ASN A 182 12.54 -14.12 9.06
N ASP A 183 11.40 -13.67 8.54
CA ASP A 183 11.30 -12.81 7.36
C ASP A 183 10.55 -11.53 7.75
N PRO A 184 11.21 -10.53 8.36
CA PRO A 184 10.58 -9.27 8.74
C PRO A 184 10.11 -8.48 7.51
N ASP A 185 10.84 -8.53 6.40
CA ASP A 185 10.60 -7.74 5.18
C ASP A 185 9.37 -8.14 4.35
N CYS A 186 8.62 -9.13 4.80
CA CYS A 186 7.39 -9.60 4.15
C CYS A 186 6.25 -9.56 5.15
N ILE A 187 5.00 -9.69 4.71
CA ILE A 187 3.85 -9.88 5.60
C ILE A 187 2.96 -10.94 4.99
N GLN A 188 2.55 -11.90 5.81
CA GLN A 188 1.51 -12.85 5.45
C GLN A 188 0.13 -12.17 5.55
N VAL A 189 -0.42 -11.81 4.40
CA VAL A 189 -1.73 -11.13 4.29
C VAL A 189 -2.87 -12.12 4.50
N ASN A 190 -2.79 -13.26 3.82
CA ASN A 190 -3.76 -14.35 3.92
C ASN A 190 -3.05 -15.71 3.85
N MET A 191 -3.80 -16.80 3.73
CA MET A 191 -3.24 -18.15 3.61
C MET A 191 -2.29 -18.27 2.41
N HIS A 192 -2.71 -17.80 1.22
CA HIS A 192 -1.96 -17.97 -0.04
C HIS A 192 -1.30 -16.68 -0.56
N TYR A 193 -1.27 -15.61 0.24
CA TYR A 193 -0.80 -14.30 -0.23
C TYR A 193 0.13 -13.65 0.79
N PHE A 194 1.30 -13.26 0.29
CA PHE A 194 2.34 -12.50 0.98
C PHE A 194 2.60 -11.20 0.22
N MET A 195 3.10 -10.19 0.92
CA MET A 195 3.50 -8.92 0.32
C MET A 195 4.79 -8.42 0.94
N THR A 196 5.72 -7.88 0.15
CA THR A 196 6.93 -7.25 0.68
C THR A 196 6.61 -5.92 1.35
N ILE A 197 7.36 -5.57 2.40
CA ILE A 197 7.25 -4.27 3.07
C ILE A 197 7.59 -3.15 2.08
N ARG A 198 8.61 -3.33 1.24
CA ARG A 198 8.99 -2.36 0.20
C ARG A 198 7.83 -2.01 -0.75
N LEU A 199 7.04 -3.00 -1.18
CA LEU A 199 5.84 -2.74 -1.99
C LEU A 199 4.75 -2.00 -1.19
N LEU A 200 4.56 -2.37 0.08
CA LEU A 200 3.60 -1.72 0.97
C LEU A 200 3.95 -0.27 1.27
N GLU A 201 5.24 0.04 1.43
CA GLU A 201 5.75 1.39 1.60
C GLU A 201 5.52 2.22 0.34
N PHE A 202 5.84 1.67 -0.84
CA PHE A 202 5.52 2.32 -2.12
C PHE A 202 4.02 2.63 -2.23
N PHE A 203 3.15 1.66 -1.90
CA PHE A 203 1.70 1.89 -1.87
C PHE A 203 1.31 2.97 -0.87
N ASN A 204 1.86 2.97 0.35
CA ASN A 204 1.62 4.01 1.33
C ASN A 204 2.00 5.39 0.80
N TYR A 205 3.19 5.55 0.23
CA TYR A 205 3.63 6.82 -0.35
C TYR A 205 2.72 7.26 -1.50
N ALA A 206 2.30 6.34 -2.37
CA ALA A 206 1.36 6.65 -3.43
C ALA A 206 -0.02 7.09 -2.88
N GLN A 207 -0.49 6.51 -1.77
CA GLN A 207 -1.73 6.96 -1.12
C GLN A 207 -1.57 8.33 -0.45
N SER A 208 -0.43 8.58 0.19
CA SER A 208 -0.21 9.80 0.97
C SER A 208 0.19 11.00 0.12
N LEU A 209 1.05 10.81 -0.89
CA LEU A 209 1.62 11.90 -1.69
C LEU A 209 0.85 12.16 -2.98
N ALA A 210 0.30 11.11 -3.60
CA ALA A 210 -0.39 11.18 -4.88
C ALA A 210 -1.90 10.87 -4.77
N HIS A 211 -2.41 10.73 -3.55
CA HIS A 211 -3.81 10.44 -3.24
C HIS A 211 -4.39 9.26 -4.04
N VAL A 212 -3.55 8.27 -4.35
CA VAL A 212 -3.95 7.14 -5.19
C VAL A 212 -4.87 6.20 -4.42
N SER A 213 -6.06 5.92 -4.95
CA SER A 213 -6.99 4.98 -4.33
C SER A 213 -6.44 3.54 -4.35
N VAL A 214 -6.89 2.67 -3.42
CA VAL A 214 -6.49 1.24 -3.41
C VAL A 214 -6.78 0.56 -4.75
N TYR A 215 -7.94 0.88 -5.34
CA TYR A 215 -8.33 0.36 -6.65
C TYR A 215 -7.32 0.74 -7.74
N ASN A 216 -6.86 1.99 -7.75
CA ASN A 216 -5.85 2.45 -8.70
C ASN A 216 -4.49 1.78 -8.43
N LEU A 217 -4.07 1.63 -7.17
CA LEU A 217 -2.82 0.91 -6.84
C LEU A 217 -2.81 -0.51 -7.39
N VAL A 218 -3.91 -1.24 -7.17
CA VAL A 218 -4.08 -2.62 -7.64
C VAL A 218 -4.10 -2.68 -9.17
N THR A 219 -4.75 -1.71 -9.80
CA THR A 219 -4.80 -1.61 -11.27
C THR A 219 -3.42 -1.31 -11.85
N ILE A 220 -2.70 -0.33 -11.30
CA ILE A 220 -1.33 0.00 -11.70
C ILE A 220 -0.43 -1.22 -11.51
N TYR A 221 -0.42 -1.80 -10.31
CA TYR A 221 0.40 -2.98 -10.02
C TYR A 221 0.12 -4.13 -10.99
N ASN A 222 -1.14 -4.49 -11.17
CA ASN A 222 -1.50 -5.59 -12.07
C ASN A 222 -1.15 -5.24 -13.52
N SER A 223 -1.36 -4.01 -13.98
CA SER A 223 -1.04 -3.62 -15.36
C SER A 223 0.46 -3.60 -15.61
N SER A 224 1.26 -3.01 -14.72
CA SER A 224 2.73 -2.97 -14.82
C SER A 224 3.36 -4.36 -14.87
N HIS A 225 2.77 -5.34 -14.17
CA HIS A 225 3.29 -6.70 -14.11
C HIS A 225 2.56 -7.70 -15.01
N LYS A 226 1.51 -7.29 -15.73
CA LYS A 226 0.86 -8.08 -16.79
C LYS A 226 1.47 -7.83 -18.17
N LEU A 227 2.14 -6.68 -18.36
CA LEU A 227 2.61 -6.23 -19.67
C LEU A 227 3.86 -6.94 -20.18
N LEU A 228 4.51 -7.79 -19.37
CA LEU A 228 5.74 -8.47 -19.77
C LEU A 228 5.65 -10.00 -19.74
N GLU A 229 4.94 -10.61 -18.77
CA GLU A 229 4.67 -12.05 -18.73
C GLU A 229 3.33 -12.27 -18.03
N ASP A 230 2.50 -13.21 -18.51
CA ASP A 230 1.46 -13.78 -17.64
C ASP A 230 2.20 -14.39 -16.46
N ALA A 231 2.19 -13.72 -15.29
CA ALA A 231 2.74 -14.29 -14.06
C ALA A 231 2.23 -15.73 -14.00
N PRO A 232 3.09 -16.75 -14.19
CA PRO A 232 2.57 -18.03 -14.60
C PRO A 232 1.67 -18.49 -13.47
N ASN A 233 0.42 -18.81 -13.78
CA ASN A 233 -0.44 -19.39 -12.77
C ASN A 233 0.08 -20.81 -12.52
N HIS A 234 1.11 -20.91 -11.68
CA HIS A 234 1.81 -22.14 -11.34
C HIS A 234 0.89 -23.14 -10.63
N PHE A 235 -0.26 -22.68 -10.17
CA PHE A 235 -1.27 -23.46 -9.46
C PHE A 235 -2.58 -23.45 -10.25
N LYS A 236 -2.57 -23.94 -11.50
CA LYS A 236 -3.74 -23.96 -12.40
C LYS A 236 -4.93 -24.71 -11.80
N THR A 237 -4.65 -25.72 -10.98
CA THR A 237 -5.66 -26.53 -10.27
C THR A 237 -6.24 -25.86 -9.03
N GLU A 238 -5.65 -24.76 -8.56
CA GLU A 238 -6.04 -24.09 -7.34
C GLU A 238 -6.96 -22.89 -7.61
N ASN A 239 -7.77 -22.53 -6.60
CA ASN A 239 -8.75 -21.45 -6.72
C ASN A 239 -8.16 -20.03 -6.56
N PHE A 240 -6.88 -19.91 -6.20
CA PHE A 240 -6.21 -18.63 -5.98
C PHE A 240 -5.32 -18.26 -7.18
N ARG A 241 -5.20 -16.96 -7.46
CA ARG A 241 -4.55 -16.44 -8.69
C ARG A 241 -3.45 -15.44 -8.36
N PRO A 242 -2.45 -15.25 -9.24
CA PRO A 242 -1.38 -14.27 -9.03
C PRO A 242 -1.85 -12.82 -9.16
N THR A 243 -3.10 -12.56 -9.56
CA THR A 243 -3.64 -11.21 -9.67
C THR A 243 -3.91 -10.60 -8.29
N LEU A 244 -3.32 -9.43 -8.02
CA LEU A 244 -3.58 -8.70 -6.80
C LEU A 244 -5.03 -8.20 -6.78
N SER A 245 -5.72 -8.35 -5.65
CA SER A 245 -7.09 -7.84 -5.46
C SER A 245 -7.13 -6.66 -4.49
N ASP A 246 -8.14 -5.81 -4.63
CA ASP A 246 -8.42 -4.69 -3.71
C ASP A 246 -8.49 -5.13 -2.25
N HIS A 247 -9.12 -6.29 -2.00
CA HIS A 247 -9.24 -6.85 -0.67
C HIS A 247 -7.88 -7.27 -0.10
N CYS A 248 -7.04 -7.90 -0.92
CA CYS A 248 -5.70 -8.30 -0.51
C CYS A 248 -4.83 -7.07 -0.23
N CYS A 249 -4.84 -6.08 -1.13
CA CYS A 249 -4.10 -4.84 -0.97
C CYS A 249 -4.52 -4.05 0.29
N THR A 250 -5.83 -3.81 0.47
CA THR A 250 -6.37 -3.14 1.66
C THR A 250 -5.96 -3.87 2.94
N THR A 251 -6.09 -5.20 2.96
CA THR A 251 -5.75 -6.01 4.14
C THR A 251 -4.25 -5.95 4.43
N ALA A 252 -3.41 -5.95 3.40
CA ALA A 252 -1.97 -5.88 3.55
C ALA A 252 -1.52 -4.52 4.12
N LEU A 253 -2.07 -3.42 3.60
CA LEU A 253 -1.84 -2.06 4.10
C LEU A 253 -2.30 -1.91 5.55
N ASP A 254 -3.50 -2.40 5.88
CA ASP A 254 -4.02 -2.40 7.26
C ASP A 254 -3.08 -3.14 8.21
N VAL A 255 -2.68 -4.38 7.86
CA VAL A 255 -1.78 -5.19 8.68
C VAL A 255 -0.43 -4.50 8.83
N HIS A 256 0.15 -3.98 7.76
CA HIS A 256 1.44 -3.31 7.78
C HIS A 256 1.45 -2.08 8.71
N ARG A 257 0.47 -1.18 8.54
CA ARG A 257 0.35 0.04 9.36
C ARG A 257 0.13 -0.29 10.83
N LEU A 258 -0.73 -1.28 11.12
CA LEU A 258 -0.94 -1.72 12.49
C LEU A 258 0.31 -2.36 13.09
N LEU A 259 0.95 -3.28 12.37
CA LEU A 259 2.17 -3.93 12.85
C LEU A 259 3.27 -2.91 13.15
N ARG A 260 3.45 -1.88 12.32
CA ARG A 260 4.38 -0.78 12.61
C ARG A 260 4.11 -0.16 13.98
N GLN A 261 2.86 0.22 14.27
CA GLN A 261 2.49 0.83 15.56
C GLN A 261 2.62 -0.12 16.76
N PHE A 262 2.33 -1.41 16.57
CA PHE A 262 2.48 -2.42 17.61
C PHE A 262 3.96 -2.78 17.86
N ASN A 263 4.78 -2.86 16.81
CA ASN A 263 6.22 -3.08 16.88
C ASN A 263 6.95 -1.93 17.56
N LEU A 264 6.59 -0.66 17.25
CA LEU A 264 7.16 0.52 17.92
C LEU A 264 6.98 0.47 19.45
N ARG A 265 5.86 -0.10 19.91
CA ARG A 265 5.55 -0.26 21.32
C ARG A 265 6.06 -1.57 21.91
N ASN A 266 6.69 -2.42 21.10
CA ASN A 266 7.14 -3.77 21.47
C ASN A 266 5.99 -4.65 22.02
N ILE A 267 4.77 -4.47 21.50
CA ILE A 267 3.56 -5.20 21.93
C ILE A 267 3.05 -6.06 20.77
N PRO A 268 2.85 -7.38 20.94
CA PRO A 268 2.27 -8.23 19.91
C PRO A 268 0.82 -7.84 19.57
N MET A 269 0.51 -7.66 18.30
CA MET A 269 -0.86 -7.42 17.85
C MET A 269 -1.69 -8.72 17.91
N SER A 270 -2.80 -8.73 18.65
CA SER A 270 -3.73 -9.86 18.71
C SER A 270 -5.11 -9.50 18.18
N VAL A 271 -5.63 -10.32 17.27
CA VAL A 271 -6.93 -10.14 16.60
C VAL A 271 -7.76 -11.42 16.65
N SER A 272 -9.06 -11.33 16.38
CA SER A 272 -9.87 -12.55 16.24
C SER A 272 -9.34 -13.41 15.09
N ASN A 273 -9.29 -14.74 15.27
CA ASN A 273 -8.95 -15.66 14.18
C ASN A 273 -10.14 -15.90 13.22
N SER A 274 -11.35 -15.45 13.59
CA SER A 274 -12.57 -15.50 12.78
C SER A 274 -12.99 -14.10 12.31
N GLY A 275 -13.81 -14.04 11.25
CA GLY A 275 -14.33 -12.81 10.68
C GLY A 275 -13.53 -12.28 9.48
N GLY A 276 -14.21 -11.53 8.60
CA GLY A 276 -13.60 -10.85 7.46
C GLY A 276 -12.61 -9.75 7.89
N SER A 277 -11.68 -9.37 7.00
CA SER A 277 -10.61 -8.41 7.32
C SER A 277 -11.14 -7.09 7.91
N ARG A 278 -12.25 -6.58 7.37
CA ARG A 278 -12.89 -5.32 7.82
C ARG A 278 -13.20 -5.29 9.32
N HIS A 279 -13.74 -6.37 9.88
CA HIS A 279 -14.09 -6.45 11.30
C HIS A 279 -12.93 -6.95 12.16
N ARG A 280 -12.05 -7.79 11.59
CA ARG A 280 -10.95 -8.43 12.32
C ARG A 280 -10.02 -7.42 12.97
N PHE A 281 -9.71 -6.33 12.27
CA PHE A 281 -8.75 -5.33 12.72
C PHE A 281 -9.38 -4.13 13.43
N GLN A 282 -10.71 -4.06 13.54
CA GLN A 282 -11.41 -2.89 14.08
C GLN A 282 -10.95 -2.53 15.50
N LYS A 283 -10.82 -3.53 16.38
CA LYS A 283 -10.33 -3.30 17.75
C LYS A 283 -8.89 -2.77 17.76
N SER A 284 -8.01 -3.35 16.95
CA SER A 284 -6.61 -2.93 16.85
C SER A 284 -6.48 -1.52 16.27
N LYS A 285 -7.29 -1.16 15.27
CA LYS A 285 -7.38 0.20 14.73
C LYS A 285 -7.80 1.19 15.80
N LEU A 286 -8.85 0.88 16.56
CA LEU A 286 -9.29 1.73 17.67
C LEU A 286 -8.20 1.88 18.74
N THR A 287 -7.51 0.79 19.11
CA THR A 287 -6.39 0.86 20.06
C THR A 287 -5.24 1.75 19.59
N VAL A 288 -4.95 1.77 18.29
CA VAL A 288 -3.94 2.69 17.73
C VAL A 288 -4.46 4.13 17.78
N LEU A 289 -5.68 4.38 17.32
CA LEU A 289 -6.27 5.73 17.32
C LEU A 289 -6.34 6.33 18.72
N THR A 290 -6.85 5.59 19.70
CA THR A 290 -6.90 6.04 21.11
C THR A 290 -5.51 6.30 21.67
N TRP A 291 -4.51 5.51 21.29
CA TRP A 291 -3.14 5.75 21.73
C TRP A 291 -2.56 7.02 21.10
N THR A 292 -2.76 7.22 19.80
CA THR A 292 -2.34 8.45 19.10
C THR A 292 -3.05 9.69 19.65
N GLU A 293 -4.32 9.56 20.05
CA GLU A 293 -5.08 10.65 20.70
C GLU A 293 -4.52 11.01 22.08
N LEU A 294 -4.12 10.00 22.87
CA LEU A 294 -3.61 10.21 24.24
C LEU A 294 -2.15 10.67 24.27
N GLU A 295 -1.28 10.06 23.47
CA GLU A 295 0.18 10.30 23.50
C GLU A 295 0.64 11.28 22.41
N GLY A 296 -0.24 11.62 21.46
CA GLY A 296 0.13 12.35 20.26
C GLY A 296 0.94 11.49 19.27
N SER A 297 1.41 12.13 18.20
CA SER A 297 2.45 11.53 17.35
C SER A 297 3.83 11.96 17.86
N PRO A 298 4.92 11.20 17.61
CA PRO A 298 6.28 11.66 17.90
C PRO A 298 6.64 13.00 17.24
N TYR A 299 5.87 13.40 16.22
CA TYR A 299 6.03 14.64 15.48
C TYR A 299 5.01 15.71 15.89
N ILE A 300 4.22 15.49 16.95
CA ILE A 300 3.22 16.46 17.43
C ILE A 300 3.85 17.78 17.88
N ASP A 301 5.13 17.77 18.25
CA ASP A 301 5.93 18.95 18.61
C ASP A 301 6.96 19.31 17.54
N HIS A 302 6.94 18.65 16.37
CA HIS A 302 7.86 18.97 15.29
C HIS A 302 7.55 20.36 14.70
N MET A 303 8.50 21.28 14.85
CA MET A 303 8.44 22.63 14.28
C MET A 303 9.71 22.82 13.44
N CYS A 304 9.56 22.83 12.12
CA CYS A 304 10.62 23.19 11.18
C CYS A 304 10.08 24.20 10.18
N SER A 305 10.97 24.90 9.47
CA SER A 305 10.60 25.90 8.47
C SER A 305 9.80 25.33 7.29
N GLU A 306 9.76 24.00 7.11
CA GLU A 306 8.93 23.35 6.08
C GLU A 306 7.55 22.93 6.61
N CYS A 307 7.41 22.64 7.91
CA CYS A 307 6.15 22.19 8.53
C CYS A 307 5.40 23.32 9.24
N THR A 308 6.01 24.48 9.42
CA THR A 308 5.41 25.61 10.14
C THR A 308 5.77 26.92 9.44
N GLU A 309 4.75 27.66 9.04
CA GLU A 309 4.86 29.02 8.52
C GLU A 309 4.24 29.97 9.53
N ILE A 310 4.97 31.02 9.91
CA ILE A 310 4.49 32.05 10.83
C ILE A 310 4.19 33.28 10.01
N LEU A 311 2.91 33.67 9.96
CA LEU A 311 2.44 34.90 9.36
C LEU A 311 2.33 35.95 10.46
N GLU A 312 3.27 36.87 10.53
CA GLU A 312 3.21 37.99 11.47
C GLU A 312 2.07 38.95 11.09
N ASP A 313 1.27 39.39 12.06
CA ASP A 313 0.27 40.43 11.84
C ASP A 313 0.94 41.81 11.99
N PRO A 314 1.05 42.60 10.92
CA PRO A 314 1.69 43.92 10.99
C PRO A 314 0.97 44.91 11.91
N ASN A 315 -0.26 44.61 12.35
CA ASN A 315 -1.06 45.47 13.23
C ASN A 315 -0.99 45.07 14.72
N VAL A 316 -0.34 43.95 15.05
CA VAL A 316 -0.23 43.45 16.43
C VAL A 316 1.23 43.11 16.74
N GLU A 317 1.88 43.93 17.55
CA GLU A 317 3.28 43.72 17.95
C GLU A 317 3.42 42.40 18.73
N GLY A 318 4.13 41.41 18.16
CA GLY A 318 4.25 40.06 18.71
C GLY A 318 3.03 39.15 18.44
N GLY A 319 2.06 39.60 17.65
CA GLY A 319 0.92 38.81 17.17
C GLY A 319 1.17 38.22 15.78
N GLY A 320 0.72 36.98 15.57
CA GLY A 320 0.83 36.31 14.28
C GLY A 320 0.04 34.99 14.25
N LEU A 321 -0.20 34.50 13.04
CA LEU A 321 -0.82 33.20 12.78
C LEU A 321 0.28 32.17 12.50
N ALA A 322 0.30 31.09 13.27
CA ALA A 322 1.15 29.94 12.94
C ALA A 322 0.33 28.93 12.12
N LEU A 323 0.69 28.78 10.85
CA LEU A 323 0.18 27.73 9.96
C LEU A 323 1.05 26.49 10.15
N ARG A 324 0.44 25.38 10.58
CA ARG A 324 1.17 24.13 10.80
C ARG A 324 0.66 23.01 9.90
N ALA A 325 1.55 22.47 9.07
CA ALA A 325 1.28 21.28 8.26
C ALA A 325 1.46 20.03 9.12
N ILE A 326 0.39 19.24 9.28
CA ILE A 326 0.45 17.98 10.03
C ILE A 326 0.53 16.80 9.07
N ALA A 327 1.62 16.02 9.17
CA ALA A 327 1.77 14.75 8.47
C ALA A 327 0.94 13.67 9.18
N MET A 328 -0.13 13.20 8.53
CA MET A 328 -0.91 12.06 9.02
C MET A 328 -0.39 10.74 8.42
N ASP A 329 -0.49 9.66 9.18
CA ASP A 329 0.03 8.32 8.86
C ASP A 329 -0.76 7.53 7.79
N GLY A 330 -1.63 8.22 7.03
CA GLY A 330 -2.42 7.64 5.94
C GLY A 330 -3.54 6.69 6.39
N ILE A 331 -3.78 6.51 7.70
CA ILE A 331 -4.87 5.66 8.23
C ILE A 331 -6.23 6.36 8.13
N THR A 332 -6.24 7.70 8.19
CA THR A 332 -7.43 8.54 8.18
C THR A 332 -7.40 9.48 6.99
N ILE A 333 -7.93 9.04 5.84
CA ILE A 333 -8.42 9.96 4.80
C ILE A 333 -9.93 10.02 4.98
N GLY A 334 -10.45 11.18 5.37
CA GLY A 334 -11.85 11.53 5.64
C GLY A 334 -12.85 10.38 5.57
N HIS A 335 -13.15 9.76 6.71
CA HIS A 335 -14.12 8.68 6.78
C HIS A 335 -15.53 9.28 6.86
N PRO A 336 -16.52 8.73 6.14
CA PRO A 336 -17.91 9.13 6.33
C PRO A 336 -18.31 8.94 7.80
N ARG A 337 -18.88 9.99 8.39
CA ARG A 337 -19.35 10.03 9.77
C ARG A 337 -20.87 10.12 9.83
N CYS A 338 -21.41 9.90 11.02
CA CYS A 338 -22.83 10.12 11.27
C CYS A 338 -23.19 11.58 10.93
N SER A 339 -24.16 11.76 10.03
CA SER A 339 -24.59 13.07 9.51
C SER A 339 -25.69 13.72 10.36
N ALA A 340 -25.81 13.33 11.64
CA ALA A 340 -26.77 13.94 12.55
C ALA A 340 -26.33 15.37 12.87
N THR A 341 -27.17 16.36 12.57
CA THR A 341 -26.85 17.77 12.83
C THR A 341 -26.97 18.08 14.32
N LYS A 342 -26.35 19.17 14.76
CA LYS A 342 -26.44 19.66 16.14
C LYS A 342 -27.89 19.83 16.59
N GLU A 343 -28.75 20.39 15.75
CA GLU A 343 -30.18 20.58 16.04
C GLU A 343 -30.92 19.25 16.19
N GLN A 344 -30.55 18.24 15.40
CA GLN A 344 -31.11 16.89 15.52
C GLN A 344 -30.62 16.20 16.79
N LEU A 345 -29.37 16.43 17.20
CA LEU A 345 -28.86 15.88 18.46
C LEU A 345 -29.50 16.56 19.67
N VAL A 346 -29.71 17.88 19.63
CA VAL A 346 -30.45 18.63 20.66
C VAL A 346 -31.91 18.17 20.73
N SER A 347 -32.56 17.89 19.60
CA SER A 347 -33.95 17.41 19.61
C SER A 347 -34.09 15.99 20.19
N LEU A 348 -33.06 15.15 20.01
CA LEU A 348 -33.00 13.82 20.62
C LEU A 348 -32.66 13.86 22.11
N ASN A 349 -31.85 14.82 22.55
CA ASN A 349 -31.53 15.04 23.95
C ASN A 349 -31.47 16.54 24.31
N PRO A 350 -32.60 17.15 24.71
CA PRO A 350 -32.68 18.59 25.00
C PRO A 350 -31.83 19.05 26.18
N GLU A 351 -31.36 18.14 27.03
CA GLU A 351 -30.50 18.46 28.17
C GLU A 351 -29.10 18.89 27.74
N ILE A 352 -28.67 18.53 26.52
CA ILE A 352 -27.36 18.86 25.98
C ILE A 352 -27.52 20.07 25.05
N ILE A 353 -27.19 21.26 25.57
CA ILE A 353 -27.33 22.54 24.86
C ILE A 353 -26.38 22.65 23.65
N ASN A 354 -25.21 22.00 23.72
CA ASN A 354 -24.19 22.01 22.68
C ASN A 354 -23.61 20.60 22.48
N PRO A 355 -24.33 19.67 21.82
CA PRO A 355 -23.87 18.31 21.67
C PRO A 355 -22.68 18.25 20.71
N PRO A 356 -21.60 17.53 21.06
CA PRO A 356 -20.52 17.31 20.13
C PRO A 356 -21.03 16.50 18.91
N PRO A 357 -20.45 16.72 17.72
CA PRO A 357 -20.78 15.93 16.55
C PRO A 357 -20.64 14.42 16.81
N CYS A 358 -21.60 13.60 16.36
CA CYS A 358 -21.61 12.17 16.66
C CYS A 358 -20.35 11.45 16.11
N THR A 359 -19.60 10.80 16.99
CA THR A 359 -18.36 10.06 16.67
C THR A 359 -18.57 8.56 16.50
N VAL A 360 -19.80 8.08 16.65
CA VAL A 360 -20.12 6.65 16.48
C VAL A 360 -19.93 6.27 15.01
N MET A 361 -19.12 5.23 14.78
CA MET A 361 -18.79 4.73 13.45
C MET A 361 -20.02 4.22 12.70
N LEU A 362 -20.05 4.48 11.39
CA LEU A 362 -21.04 3.91 10.48
C LEU A 362 -20.78 2.42 10.23
N GLU A 363 -21.84 1.63 10.02
CA GLU A 363 -21.70 0.22 9.60
C GLU A 363 -21.12 0.12 8.18
N THR A 364 -21.54 1.01 7.29
CA THR A 364 -21.03 1.14 5.94
C THR A 364 -20.78 2.60 5.56
N PRO A 365 -19.80 2.90 4.68
CA PRO A 365 -19.58 4.26 4.19
C PRO A 365 -20.77 4.84 3.42
N LYS A 366 -21.75 4.00 3.05
CA LYS A 366 -22.97 4.40 2.35
C LYS A 366 -24.05 4.88 3.32
N ASP A 367 -23.95 4.51 4.59
CA ASP A 367 -24.92 4.88 5.60
C ASP A 367 -24.79 6.37 5.90
N ARG A 368 -25.91 6.98 6.27
CA ARG A 368 -25.95 8.40 6.63
C ARG A 368 -25.79 8.60 8.14
N TYR A 369 -26.38 7.70 8.91
CA TYR A 369 -26.39 7.74 10.36
C TYR A 369 -25.73 6.48 10.93
N CYS A 370 -25.18 6.59 12.14
CA CYS A 370 -24.70 5.42 12.86
C CYS A 370 -25.88 4.54 13.29
N PRO A 371 -25.66 3.27 13.67
CA PRO A 371 -26.75 2.36 14.05
C PRO A 371 -27.68 2.90 15.15
N ALA A 372 -27.16 3.73 16.06
CA ALA A 372 -27.96 4.36 17.10
C ALA A 372 -28.89 5.47 16.55
N HIS A 373 -28.39 6.30 15.64
CA HIS A 373 -29.13 7.43 15.09
C HIS A 373 -29.99 7.06 13.88
N ASP A 374 -29.66 5.98 13.16
CA ASP A 374 -30.46 5.52 12.02
C ASP A 374 -31.88 5.12 12.43
N LEU A 375 -32.03 4.51 13.62
CA LEU A 375 -33.32 4.15 14.20
C LEU A 375 -34.23 5.36 14.46
N LEU A 376 -33.65 6.52 14.73
CA LEU A 376 -34.37 7.72 15.18
C LEU A 376 -34.52 8.75 14.05
N LEU A 377 -33.47 8.92 13.24
CA LEU A 377 -33.36 9.95 12.20
C LEU A 377 -33.40 9.40 10.78
N GLY A 378 -33.35 8.08 10.59
CA GLY A 378 -33.27 7.43 9.27
C GLY A 378 -34.47 7.70 8.36
N LYS A 379 -35.61 8.12 8.93
CA LYS A 379 -36.81 8.50 8.18
C LYS A 379 -36.75 9.91 7.57
N LEU A 380 -35.82 10.74 8.01
CA LEU A 380 -35.72 12.13 7.57
C LEU A 380 -35.20 12.26 6.15
N CYS A 381 -35.69 13.29 5.46
CA CYS A 381 -35.20 13.71 4.15
C CYS A 381 -33.67 13.88 4.13
N HIS A 382 -33.04 13.40 3.07
CA HIS A 382 -31.59 13.45 2.87
C HIS A 382 -31.07 14.85 2.52
N ALA A 383 -31.89 15.71 1.91
CA ALA A 383 -31.51 17.10 1.67
C ALA A 383 -31.33 17.83 3.00
N GLN A 384 -30.17 18.44 3.23
CA GLN A 384 -29.88 19.20 4.45
C GLN A 384 -30.16 20.70 4.27
N PRO A 385 -30.66 21.40 5.31
CA PRO A 385 -30.98 20.93 6.68
C PRO A 385 -32.46 20.55 6.87
N CYS A 386 -33.02 19.68 6.03
CA CYS A 386 -34.45 19.32 6.12
C CYS A 386 -34.76 18.41 7.31
N THR A 387 -35.84 18.74 8.02
CA THR A 387 -36.40 17.96 9.14
C THR A 387 -37.70 17.23 8.78
N LEU A 388 -38.13 17.28 7.53
CA LEU A 388 -39.32 16.57 7.05
C LEU A 388 -39.00 15.10 6.77
N ASP A 389 -39.99 14.22 6.93
CA ASP A 389 -39.87 12.81 6.58
C ASP A 389 -39.73 12.60 5.07
N ALA A 390 -38.94 11.61 4.69
CA ALA A 390 -38.82 11.13 3.33
C ALA A 390 -40.09 10.36 2.92
N ILE A 391 -40.48 10.47 1.65
CA ILE A 391 -41.76 9.92 1.18
C ILE A 391 -41.55 8.59 0.46
N GLY A 392 -42.24 7.55 0.95
CA GLY A 392 -42.25 6.22 0.33
C GLY A 392 -40.83 5.62 0.25
N ASN A 393 -40.39 5.28 -0.97
CA ASN A 393 -39.03 4.77 -1.24
C ASN A 393 -38.03 5.87 -1.63
N SER A 394 -38.46 7.13 -1.69
CA SER A 394 -37.57 8.26 -1.97
C SER A 394 -36.71 8.58 -0.75
N LYS A 395 -35.53 9.13 -0.99
CA LYS A 395 -34.66 9.69 0.07
C LYS A 395 -34.97 11.17 0.34
N ALA A 396 -35.92 11.78 -0.38
CA ALA A 396 -36.33 13.18 -0.22
C ALA A 396 -37.79 13.31 0.28
N CYS A 397 -38.12 14.47 0.85
CA CYS A 397 -39.50 14.86 1.15
C CYS A 397 -40.27 15.34 -0.11
N ASN A 398 -41.45 15.94 0.06
CA ASN A 398 -42.29 16.45 -1.03
C ASN A 398 -41.77 17.76 -1.67
N LEU A 399 -40.71 18.37 -1.13
CA LEU A 399 -40.18 19.61 -1.68
C LEU A 399 -39.48 19.34 -3.03
N PRO A 400 -39.88 20.01 -4.13
CA PRO A 400 -39.30 19.78 -5.45
C PRO A 400 -37.79 19.95 -5.49
N GLU A 401 -37.27 20.98 -4.81
CA GLU A 401 -35.83 21.27 -4.73
C GLU A 401 -35.03 20.14 -4.07
N HIS A 402 -35.62 19.42 -3.10
CA HIS A 402 -34.97 18.30 -2.43
C HIS A 402 -34.97 17.03 -3.29
N GLN A 403 -36.03 16.84 -4.07
CA GLN A 403 -36.10 15.74 -5.03
C GLN A 403 -35.09 15.94 -6.16
N GLU A 404 -35.01 17.16 -6.69
CA GLU A 404 -34.02 17.55 -7.70
C GLU A 404 -32.59 17.36 -7.16
N ALA A 405 -32.29 17.81 -5.94
CA ALA A 405 -30.96 17.63 -5.35
C ALA A 405 -30.56 16.16 -5.18
N ILE A 406 -31.51 15.28 -4.81
CA ILE A 406 -31.26 13.84 -4.73
C ILE A 406 -31.06 13.22 -6.12
N GLN A 407 -31.81 13.68 -7.12
CA GLN A 407 -31.64 13.24 -8.50
C GLN A 407 -30.29 13.67 -9.07
N ILE A 408 -29.86 14.92 -8.86
CA ILE A 408 -28.53 15.41 -9.22
C ILE A 408 -27.45 14.57 -8.53
N ARG A 409 -27.60 14.26 -7.23
CA ARG A 409 -26.66 13.37 -6.51
C ARG A 409 -26.63 11.97 -7.13
N HIS A 410 -27.77 11.42 -7.52
CA HIS A 410 -27.85 10.10 -8.16
C HIS A 410 -27.16 10.11 -9.53
N GLU A 411 -27.41 11.12 -10.35
CA GLU A 411 -26.79 11.30 -11.67
C GLU A 411 -25.28 11.52 -11.59
N LYS A 412 -24.80 12.35 -10.65
CA LYS A 412 -23.36 12.51 -10.38
C LYS A 412 -22.72 11.18 -9.98
N ARG A 413 -23.38 10.40 -9.13
CA ARG A 413 -22.91 9.08 -8.73
C ARG A 413 -22.85 8.13 -9.92
N THR A 414 -23.88 8.11 -10.77
CA THR A 414 -23.91 7.29 -11.99
C THR A 414 -22.83 7.71 -12.99
N ARG A 415 -22.59 9.02 -13.18
CA ARG A 415 -21.51 9.55 -14.01
C ARG A 415 -20.12 9.20 -13.47
N SER A 416 -19.92 9.29 -12.16
CA SER A 416 -18.66 8.86 -11.52
C SER A 416 -18.43 7.35 -11.69
N HIS A 417 -19.48 6.53 -11.52
CA HIS A 417 -19.40 5.10 -11.84
C HIS A 417 -19.15 4.83 -13.33
N ALA A 418 -19.67 5.66 -14.24
CA ALA A 418 -19.42 5.56 -15.67
C ALA A 418 -17.99 5.99 -16.04
N ALA A 419 -17.42 7.01 -15.39
CA ALA A 419 -16.02 7.41 -15.55
C ALA A 419 -15.06 6.33 -15.00
N LEU A 420 -15.39 5.73 -13.85
CA LEU A 420 -14.70 4.53 -13.34
C LEU A 420 -14.82 3.36 -14.32
N ALA A 421 -15.99 3.15 -14.93
CA ALA A 421 -16.20 2.12 -15.95
C ALA A 421 -15.46 2.41 -17.28
N PHE A 422 -15.25 3.68 -17.61
CA PHE A 422 -14.44 4.11 -18.76
C PHE A 422 -12.96 3.80 -18.52
N ASN A 423 -12.46 4.08 -17.30
CA ASN A 423 -11.12 3.71 -16.85
C ASN A 423 -10.93 2.19 -16.67
N GLN A 424 -12.03 1.41 -16.64
CA GLN A 424 -12.03 -0.06 -16.54
C GLN A 424 -11.93 -0.79 -17.89
N ARG A 425 -12.00 -0.09 -19.03
CA ARG A 425 -11.84 -0.75 -20.34
C ARG A 425 -10.35 -0.99 -20.61
N THR A 426 -9.91 -2.22 -20.42
CA THR A 426 -8.69 -2.74 -21.05
C THR A 426 -8.76 -2.49 -22.55
N GLY A 427 -7.94 -1.56 -23.06
CA GLY A 427 -7.92 -1.19 -24.47
C GLY A 427 -8.80 0.01 -24.85
N ALA A 428 -9.27 0.84 -23.90
CA ALA A 428 -9.64 2.20 -24.27
C ALA A 428 -8.41 2.83 -24.95
N LYS A 429 -8.58 3.34 -26.16
CA LYS A 429 -7.60 4.17 -26.87
C LYS A 429 -7.35 5.43 -26.05
N LEU A 430 -6.63 5.29 -24.93
CA LEU A 430 -5.84 6.36 -24.40
C LEU A 430 -4.88 6.73 -25.53
N PRO A 431 -4.74 8.02 -25.88
CA PRO A 431 -3.77 8.40 -26.89
C PRO A 431 -2.42 7.77 -26.52
N GLU A 432 -1.70 7.27 -27.51
CA GLU A 432 -0.38 6.62 -27.32
C GLU A 432 0.64 7.56 -26.67
N ASP A 433 0.28 8.83 -26.56
CA ASP A 433 1.04 9.90 -25.96
C ASP A 433 0.76 10.09 -24.45
N PRO A 434 1.75 9.90 -23.56
CA PRO A 434 1.64 10.22 -22.13
C PRO A 434 1.38 11.72 -21.85
N THR A 435 1.56 12.62 -22.83
CA THR A 435 1.11 14.03 -22.74
C THR A 435 -0.40 14.21 -22.92
N ALA A 436 -1.18 13.16 -23.17
CA ALA A 436 -2.65 13.26 -23.24
C ALA A 436 -3.31 13.68 -21.91
N ALA A 437 -2.66 13.42 -20.76
CA ALA A 437 -3.08 13.96 -19.47
C ALA A 437 -2.76 15.47 -19.31
N LEU A 438 -1.98 16.04 -20.23
CA LEU A 438 -1.61 17.46 -20.34
C LEU A 438 -2.34 18.14 -21.51
N ASN A 439 -3.29 17.46 -22.16
CA ASN A 439 -4.05 18.04 -23.25
C ASN A 439 -4.96 19.14 -22.68
N ALA A 440 -4.59 20.41 -22.89
CA ALA A 440 -5.31 21.58 -22.37
C ALA A 440 -6.78 21.66 -22.83
N ASP A 441 -7.16 20.83 -23.81
CA ASP A 441 -8.51 20.73 -24.37
C ASP A 441 -9.38 19.62 -23.73
N THR A 442 -8.88 18.82 -22.77
CA THR A 442 -9.78 18.08 -21.86
C THR A 442 -10.34 19.08 -20.86
N ASP A 443 -11.64 19.40 -20.96
CA ASP A 443 -12.42 20.31 -20.10
C ASP A 443 -11.57 20.92 -19.00
N ALA A 444 -11.04 22.13 -19.27
CA ALA A 444 -10.17 22.87 -18.39
C ALA A 444 -10.52 22.54 -16.94
N PHE A 445 -9.62 21.82 -16.27
CA PHE A 445 -9.80 21.38 -14.90
C PHE A 445 -10.02 22.66 -14.09
N ASN A 446 -11.28 22.97 -13.82
CA ASN A 446 -11.66 24.27 -13.29
C ASN A 446 -11.29 24.25 -11.82
N ILE A 447 -10.04 24.60 -11.56
CA ILE A 447 -9.45 24.68 -10.23
C ILE A 447 -10.33 25.59 -9.37
N ASP A 448 -10.85 26.67 -9.92
CA ASP A 448 -11.77 27.57 -9.22
C ASP A 448 -13.08 26.85 -8.84
N ALA A 449 -13.67 26.03 -9.71
CA ALA A 449 -14.87 25.27 -9.38
C ALA A 449 -14.62 24.13 -8.37
N LEU A 450 -13.40 23.58 -8.33
CA LEU A 450 -12.97 22.59 -7.33
C LEU A 450 -12.70 23.26 -5.97
N VAL A 451 -12.05 24.43 -5.98
CA VAL A 451 -11.80 25.26 -4.80
C VAL A 451 -13.13 25.78 -4.25
N GLU A 452 -14.02 26.33 -5.09
CA GLU A 452 -15.38 26.73 -4.70
C GLU A 452 -16.19 25.54 -4.16
N GLY A 453 -16.02 24.34 -4.74
CA GLY A 453 -16.66 23.13 -4.26
C GLY A 453 -16.17 22.71 -2.88
N ASP A 454 -14.86 22.72 -2.66
CA ASP A 454 -14.22 22.36 -1.39
C ASP A 454 -14.47 23.42 -0.30
N GLU A 455 -14.41 24.71 -0.64
CA GLU A 455 -14.73 25.82 0.26
C GLU A 455 -16.22 25.87 0.63
N SER A 456 -17.11 25.55 -0.31
CA SER A 456 -18.55 25.41 -0.05
C SER A 456 -18.84 24.22 0.86
N ASP A 457 -18.20 23.08 0.63
CA ASP A 457 -18.30 21.90 1.50
C ASP A 457 -17.74 22.23 2.90
N ARG A 458 -16.59 22.92 3.01
CA ARG A 458 -16.00 23.39 4.29
C ARG A 458 -16.90 24.35 5.05
N THR A 459 -17.40 25.40 4.39
CA THR A 459 -18.27 26.41 5.00
C THR A 459 -19.54 25.77 5.56
N HIS A 460 -20.06 24.78 4.87
CA HIS A 460 -21.22 24.02 5.31
C HIS A 460 -20.91 23.04 6.44
N GLU A 461 -19.74 22.38 6.45
CA GLU A 461 -19.31 21.54 7.57
C GLU A 461 -19.04 22.37 8.84
N ALA A 462 -18.40 23.54 8.74
CA ALA A 462 -18.23 24.49 9.84
C ALA A 462 -19.58 24.94 10.43
N GLY A 463 -20.57 25.21 9.56
CA GLY A 463 -21.94 25.51 9.99
C GLY A 463 -22.65 24.34 10.68
N ARG A 464 -22.28 23.08 10.38
CA ARG A 464 -22.82 21.88 11.06
C ARG A 464 -22.21 21.64 12.43
N ASP A 465 -20.92 21.98 12.60
CA ASP A 465 -20.19 21.84 13.87
C ASP A 465 -20.45 23.03 14.82
N GLY A 466 -21.18 24.04 14.35
CA GLY A 466 -21.69 25.15 15.16
C GLY A 466 -20.75 26.35 15.24
N GLU A 467 -19.81 26.47 14.31
CA GLU A 467 -19.02 27.68 14.09
C GLU A 467 -19.87 28.74 13.39
N GLU A 468 -19.55 30.03 13.61
CA GLU A 468 -20.17 31.16 12.88
C GLU A 468 -19.70 31.16 11.41
N ALA A 469 -20.15 30.18 10.64
CA ALA A 469 -19.98 30.20 9.19
C ALA A 469 -20.79 31.38 8.62
N ALA A 470 -20.13 32.25 7.86
CA ALA A 470 -20.80 33.31 7.13
C ALA A 470 -21.93 32.69 6.29
N GLN A 471 -23.18 33.05 6.58
CA GLN A 471 -24.34 32.45 5.92
C GLN A 471 -24.22 32.62 4.40
N PRO A 472 -24.08 31.53 3.61
CA PRO A 472 -24.06 31.68 2.18
C PRO A 472 -25.43 32.21 1.72
N VAL A 473 -25.38 33.22 0.85
CA VAL A 473 -26.52 34.05 0.40
C VAL A 473 -27.61 33.23 -0.33
N TYR A 474 -27.40 31.95 -0.61
CA TYR A 474 -28.41 31.05 -1.19
C TYR A 474 -28.35 29.63 -0.60
N LYS A 475 -29.40 29.22 0.14
CA LYS A 475 -29.58 27.87 0.68
C LYS A 475 -29.90 26.86 -0.43
N LYS A 476 -28.90 26.39 -1.18
CA LYS A 476 -29.10 25.20 -2.02
C LYS A 476 -29.13 23.94 -1.14
N PRO A 477 -30.12 23.04 -1.29
CA PRO A 477 -30.20 21.81 -0.51
C PRO A 477 -29.01 20.88 -0.83
N ILE A 478 -28.22 20.56 0.20
CA ILE A 478 -27.02 19.73 0.03
C ILE A 478 -27.34 18.27 0.34
N CYS A 479 -27.06 17.44 -0.67
CA CYS A 479 -27.16 15.99 -0.67
C CYS A 479 -26.12 15.23 0.17
N SER A 480 -24.92 15.76 0.45
CA SER A 480 -23.70 14.99 0.80
C SER A 480 -23.72 14.28 2.18
N ASN A 481 -22.97 13.18 2.30
CA ASN A 481 -22.72 12.55 3.61
C ASN A 481 -21.70 13.40 4.35
N ALA A 482 -21.86 13.56 5.66
CA ALA A 482 -20.84 14.18 6.51
C ALA A 482 -19.57 13.33 6.50
N LYS A 483 -18.41 13.98 6.42
CA LYS A 483 -17.11 13.32 6.55
C LYS A 483 -16.45 13.79 7.84
N THR A 484 -15.52 13.01 8.36
CA THR A 484 -14.53 13.58 9.28
C THR A 484 -13.64 14.46 8.42
N HIS A 485 -13.75 15.78 8.54
CA HIS A 485 -12.78 16.66 7.91
C HIS A 485 -11.42 16.36 8.51
N ASN A 486 -10.45 16.13 7.62
CA ASN A 486 -9.05 16.15 7.99
C ASN A 486 -8.60 17.56 7.66
N ASP A 487 -8.74 18.48 8.61
CA ASP A 487 -8.09 19.76 8.44
C ASP A 487 -6.59 19.48 8.53
N LEU A 488 -5.97 19.49 7.35
CA LEU A 488 -4.53 19.29 7.13
C LEU A 488 -3.72 20.51 7.59
N LEU A 489 -4.37 21.49 8.21
CA LEU A 489 -3.81 22.74 8.71
C LEU A 489 -4.48 23.07 10.04
N PHE A 490 -3.70 23.01 11.12
CA PHE A 490 -4.07 23.69 12.36
C PHE A 490 -3.54 25.12 12.27
N VAL A 491 -4.44 26.10 12.37
CA VAL A 491 -4.09 27.50 12.51
C VAL A 491 -4.15 27.82 14.00
N ALA A 492 -2.99 27.98 14.64
CA ALA A 492 -2.93 28.41 16.04
C ALA A 492 -2.77 29.92 16.12
N THR A 493 -3.66 30.59 16.86
CA THR A 493 -3.52 32.00 17.24
C THR A 493 -2.67 32.09 18.50
N PHE A 494 -1.55 32.82 18.43
CA PHE A 494 -0.77 33.14 19.62
C PHE A 494 -1.27 34.46 20.24
N CYS A 495 -1.54 34.45 21.54
CA CYS A 495 -1.67 35.66 22.35
C CYS A 495 -0.58 35.65 23.44
N HIS A 496 0.33 36.64 23.36
CA HIS A 496 1.28 37.11 24.36
C HIS A 496 1.96 36.04 25.25
N ILE A 497 3.21 35.70 24.93
CA ILE A 497 4.17 35.23 25.94
C ILE A 497 4.67 36.50 26.63
N SER A 498 4.23 36.73 27.86
CA SER A 498 4.81 37.78 28.70
C SER A 498 6.27 37.41 28.95
N GLN A 499 7.20 38.25 28.49
CA GLN A 499 8.60 38.18 28.89
C GLN A 499 8.68 38.22 30.42
N GLY A 500 9.12 37.11 31.00
CA GLY A 500 9.63 37.03 32.37
C GLY A 500 11.03 36.46 32.28
N ASP A 501 12.01 37.37 32.24
CA ASP A 501 13.47 37.12 32.26
C ASP A 501 13.91 36.24 33.45
N PRO A 502 15.16 35.72 33.46
CA PRO A 502 15.96 35.12 32.39
C PRO A 502 16.23 33.62 32.61
#